data_AF-A0AAU4WRF7-F1
#
_entry.id   AF-A0AAU4WRF7-F1
#
_cell.length_a   1.000
_cell.length_b   1.000
_cell.length_c   1.000
_cell.angle_alpha   90.00
_cell.angle_beta   90.00
_cell.angle_gamma   90.00
#
_symmetry.space_group_name_H-M   'P 1'
#
loop_
_entity.id
_entity.type
_entity.pdbx_description
1 polymer ?
#
loop_
_entity_poly.entity_id
_entity_poly.type
_entity_poly.pdbx_seq_one_letter_code
_entity_poly.pdbx_strand_id
1 'polypeptide(L)'
;MPNIVWTLLVAAATAVVTALATGLFVTPRMEARKKRLGDVHAARDAFGAHMTRIASVCALLQQIQLPAEEEPGWTPVMRERLAGERERWWQQLDESTRWLIDNVGTYAGSCAPQTLIQFAVQYAGNARIVVLSEREEATKVEILLALTVPVQRQFFGWPTSAASPPPRNAVIHGAPAITRRGASKN
;
A
#
# COMPACT_ATOMS: atom_id res chain seq x y z
N MET A 1 2.40 -66.21 16.16
CA MET A 1 2.56 -64.82 16.58
C MET A 1 3.51 -64.14 15.61
N PRO A 2 3.15 -63.02 14.97
CA PRO A 2 4.09 -62.30 14.10
C PRO A 2 5.36 -61.98 14.88
N ASN A 3 6.52 -62.26 14.27
CA ASN A 3 7.82 -62.13 14.91
C ASN A 3 8.15 -60.64 15.09
N ILE A 4 8.31 -60.18 16.33
CA ILE A 4 8.53 -58.76 16.69
C ILE A 4 9.70 -58.15 15.92
N VAL A 5 10.75 -58.96 15.68
CA VAL A 5 11.93 -58.55 14.91
C VAL A 5 11.57 -58.19 13.46
N TRP A 6 10.67 -58.95 12.84
CA TRP A 6 10.21 -58.69 11.47
C TRP A 6 9.42 -57.39 11.39
N THR A 7 8.51 -57.15 12.35
CA THR A 7 7.74 -55.90 12.41
C THR A 7 8.64 -54.68 12.60
N LEU A 8 9.69 -54.79 13.42
CA LEU A 8 10.65 -53.71 13.64
C LEU A 8 11.45 -53.40 12.36
N LEU A 9 11.88 -54.43 11.62
CA LEU A 9 12.60 -54.24 10.35
C LEU A 9 11.74 -53.56 9.29
N VAL A 10 10.49 -53.99 9.12
CA VAL A 10 9.55 -53.36 8.17
C VAL A 10 9.30 -51.90 8.55
N ALA A 11 9.10 -51.61 9.84
CA ALA A 11 8.92 -50.24 10.31
C ALA A 11 10.16 -49.37 10.05
N ALA A 12 11.36 -49.87 10.35
CA ALA A 12 12.61 -49.15 10.12
C ALA A 12 12.84 -48.88 8.62
N ALA A 13 12.64 -49.89 7.76
CA ALA A 13 12.76 -49.74 6.31
C ALA A 13 11.73 -48.72 5.76
N THR A 14 10.48 -48.78 6.23
CA THR A 14 9.42 -47.84 5.82
C THR A 14 9.75 -46.42 6.26
N ALA A 15 10.30 -46.23 7.46
CA ALA A 15 10.71 -44.93 7.95
C ALA A 15 11.86 -44.34 7.11
N VAL A 16 12.87 -45.14 6.78
CA VAL A 16 13.99 -44.70 5.92
C VAL A 16 13.49 -44.35 4.51
N VAL A 17 12.65 -45.19 3.90
CA VAL A 17 12.08 -44.91 2.57
C VAL A 17 11.23 -43.65 2.59
N THR A 18 10.39 -43.46 3.63
CA THR A 18 9.56 -42.26 3.77
C THR A 18 10.42 -41.02 3.96
N ALA A 19 11.47 -41.08 4.78
CA ALA A 19 12.40 -39.96 5.01
C ALA A 19 13.17 -39.59 3.74
N LEU A 20 13.65 -40.58 2.97
CA LEU A 20 14.31 -40.33 1.69
C LEU A 20 13.32 -39.78 0.65
N ALA A 21 12.12 -40.33 0.56
CA ALA A 21 11.10 -39.86 -0.38
C ALA A 21 10.64 -38.42 -0.08
N THR A 22 10.42 -38.09 1.19
CA THR A 22 10.08 -36.73 1.62
C THR A 22 11.25 -35.77 1.42
N GLY A 23 12.46 -36.15 1.81
CA GLY A 23 13.67 -35.35 1.65
C GLY A 23 14.01 -35.03 0.20
N LEU A 24 13.90 -36.01 -0.71
CA LEU A 24 14.31 -35.87 -2.10
C LEU A 24 13.22 -35.32 -3.02
N PHE A 25 11.94 -35.55 -2.74
CA PHE A 25 10.86 -35.15 -3.64
C PHE A 25 9.93 -34.07 -3.08
N VAL A 26 9.63 -34.10 -1.78
CA VAL A 26 8.66 -33.17 -1.17
C VAL A 26 9.34 -31.85 -0.81
N THR A 27 10.47 -31.90 -0.11
CA THR A 27 11.22 -30.72 0.34
C THR A 27 11.60 -29.77 -0.81
N PRO A 28 12.24 -30.21 -1.92
CA PRO A 28 12.62 -29.29 -2.99
C PRO A 28 11.39 -28.65 -3.68
N ARG A 29 10.29 -29.39 -3.80
CA ARG A 29 9.04 -28.86 -4.35
C ARG A 29 8.40 -27.82 -3.41
N MET A 30 8.45 -28.06 -2.11
CA MET A 30 7.95 -27.12 -1.10
C MET A 30 8.79 -25.84 -1.08
N GLU A 31 10.12 -25.95 -1.10
CA GLU A 31 11.01 -24.78 -1.14
C GLU A 31 10.82 -23.97 -2.43
N ALA A 32 10.68 -24.64 -3.58
CA ALA A 32 10.37 -23.96 -4.84
C ALA A 32 9.01 -23.23 -4.79
N ARG A 33 7.99 -23.85 -4.19
CA ARG A 33 6.67 -23.21 -4.01
C ARG A 33 6.74 -22.04 -3.04
N LYS A 34 7.46 -22.19 -1.92
CA LYS A 34 7.69 -21.14 -0.92
C LYS A 34 8.38 -19.94 -1.55
N LYS A 35 9.42 -20.17 -2.36
CA LYS A 35 10.09 -19.10 -3.11
C LYS A 35 9.12 -18.37 -4.04
N ARG A 36 8.37 -19.11 -4.87
CA ARG A 36 7.38 -18.50 -5.79
C ARG A 36 6.33 -17.67 -5.05
N LEU A 37 5.83 -18.14 -3.92
CA LEU A 37 4.88 -17.39 -3.10
C LEU A 37 5.52 -16.15 -2.48
N GLY A 38 6.77 -16.26 -2.01
CA GLY A 38 7.55 -15.12 -1.52
C GLY A 38 7.74 -14.04 -2.57
N ASP A 39 8.11 -14.42 -3.79
CA ASP A 39 8.29 -13.50 -4.92
C ASP A 39 6.97 -12.77 -5.27
N VAL A 40 5.84 -13.48 -5.23
CA VAL A 40 4.49 -12.92 -5.43
C VAL A 40 4.16 -11.88 -4.36
N HIS A 41 4.43 -12.17 -3.07
CA HIS A 41 4.19 -11.22 -1.98
C HIS A 41 5.11 -9.99 -2.10
N ALA A 42 6.39 -10.20 -2.38
CA ALA A 42 7.34 -9.10 -2.56
C ALA A 42 6.92 -8.16 -3.71
N ALA A 43 6.44 -8.71 -4.83
CA ALA A 43 5.93 -7.91 -5.94
C ALA A 43 4.69 -7.08 -5.54
N ARG A 44 3.77 -7.68 -4.78
CA ARG A 44 2.57 -6.97 -4.28
C ARG A 44 2.92 -5.89 -3.25
N ASP A 45 3.88 -6.16 -2.37
CA ASP A 45 4.34 -5.20 -1.37
C ASP A 45 5.05 -4.01 -2.03
N ALA A 46 5.88 -4.27 -3.05
CA ALA A 46 6.50 -3.22 -3.85
C ALA A 46 5.44 -2.36 -4.56
N PHE A 47 4.43 -2.97 -5.18
CA PHE A 47 3.29 -2.26 -5.77
C PHE A 47 2.59 -1.36 -4.73
N GLY A 48 2.27 -1.90 -3.55
CA GLY A 48 1.65 -1.14 -2.46
C GLY A 48 2.53 0.00 -1.95
N ALA A 49 3.84 -0.20 -1.84
CA ALA A 49 4.80 0.82 -1.44
C ALA A 49 4.84 1.99 -2.43
N HIS A 50 4.87 1.72 -3.74
CA HIS A 50 4.85 2.77 -4.76
C HIS A 50 3.51 3.53 -4.79
N MET A 51 2.38 2.86 -4.63
CA MET A 51 1.08 3.53 -4.49
C MET A 51 1.03 4.44 -3.26
N THR A 52 1.56 3.95 -2.13
CA THR A 52 1.61 4.73 -0.88
C THR A 52 2.52 5.93 -1.02
N ARG A 53 3.66 5.77 -1.70
CA ARG A 53 4.54 6.88 -2.05
C ARG A 53 3.82 7.92 -2.89
N ILE A 54 3.14 7.52 -3.97
CA ILE A 54 2.35 8.44 -4.81
C ILE A 54 1.31 9.19 -3.97
N ALA A 55 0.50 8.50 -3.18
CA ALA A 55 -0.52 9.14 -2.34
C ALA A 55 0.09 10.13 -1.33
N SER A 56 1.17 9.73 -0.64
CA SER A 56 1.84 10.58 0.35
C SER A 56 2.49 11.82 -0.26
N VAL A 57 3.15 11.67 -1.42
CA VAL A 57 3.79 12.76 -2.14
C VAL A 57 2.74 13.73 -2.68
N CYS A 58 1.65 13.22 -3.23
CA CYS A 58 0.53 14.07 -3.65
C CYS A 58 -0.06 14.87 -2.49
N ALA A 59 -0.25 14.24 -1.32
CA ALA A 59 -0.73 14.94 -0.14
C ALA A 59 0.23 16.08 0.31
N LEU A 60 1.54 15.82 0.28
CA LEU A 60 2.55 16.86 0.57
C LEU A 60 2.51 18.00 -0.45
N LEU A 61 2.43 17.69 -1.75
CA LEU A 61 2.36 18.68 -2.81
C LEU A 61 1.09 19.54 -2.75
N GLN A 62 -0.03 19.00 -2.25
CA GLN A 62 -1.26 19.76 -2.00
C GLN A 62 -1.14 20.66 -0.78
N GLN A 63 -0.58 20.14 0.31
CA GLN A 63 -0.50 20.87 1.59
C GLN A 63 0.54 21.99 1.56
N ILE A 64 1.64 21.79 0.83
CA ILE A 64 2.80 22.68 0.86
C ILE A 64 2.95 23.36 -0.49
N GLN A 65 2.29 24.50 -0.68
CA GLN A 65 2.40 25.32 -1.89
C GLN A 65 3.60 26.27 -1.81
N LEU A 66 4.12 26.72 -2.96
CA LEU A 66 5.12 27.78 -2.95
C LEU A 66 4.45 29.08 -2.49
N PRO A 67 5.03 29.78 -1.50
CA PRO A 67 4.56 31.11 -1.12
C PRO A 67 4.75 32.08 -2.28
N ALA A 68 3.89 33.10 -2.36
CA ALA A 68 4.03 34.16 -3.35
C ALA A 68 5.34 34.95 -3.11
N GLU A 69 5.90 35.57 -4.16
CA GLU A 69 7.17 36.30 -4.04
C GLU A 69 7.11 37.46 -3.03
N GLU A 70 5.92 38.03 -2.83
CA GLU A 70 5.66 39.16 -1.94
C GLU A 70 5.21 38.74 -0.53
N GLU A 71 5.13 37.43 -0.24
CA GLU A 71 4.60 36.95 1.04
C GLU A 71 5.52 37.32 2.22
N PRO A 72 5.03 38.10 3.20
CA PRO A 72 5.84 38.56 4.32
C PRO A 72 6.26 37.39 5.21
N GLY A 73 7.53 37.36 5.62
CA GLY A 73 8.11 36.31 6.46
C GLY A 73 8.84 35.20 5.70
N TRP A 74 8.77 35.19 4.37
CA TRP A 74 9.53 34.24 3.54
C TRP A 74 10.78 34.87 2.94
N THR A 75 11.95 34.41 3.39
CA THR A 75 13.23 34.81 2.79
C THR A 75 13.43 34.14 1.42
N PRO A 76 14.18 34.75 0.48
CA PRO A 76 14.48 34.12 -0.82
C PRO A 76 15.10 32.73 -0.68
N VAL A 77 16.00 32.54 0.28
CA VAL A 77 16.66 31.25 0.55
C VAL A 77 15.66 30.18 1.01
N MET A 78 14.64 30.54 1.80
CA MET A 78 13.60 29.59 2.21
C MET A 78 12.73 29.16 1.03
N ARG A 79 12.41 30.08 0.12
CA ARG A 79 11.64 29.77 -1.10
C ARG A 79 12.41 28.86 -2.03
N GLU A 80 13.69 29.13 -2.24
CA GLU A 80 14.58 28.29 -3.05
C GLU A 80 14.67 26.87 -2.47
N ARG A 81 14.87 26.73 -1.15
CA ARG A 81 14.88 25.42 -0.49
C ARG A 81 13.56 24.69 -0.64
N LEU A 82 12.43 25.39 -0.46
CA LEU A 82 11.12 24.78 -0.62
C LEU A 82 10.86 24.34 -2.07
N ALA A 83 11.27 25.15 -3.05
CA ALA A 83 11.20 24.80 -4.46
C ALA A 83 12.01 23.53 -4.75
N GLY A 84 13.22 23.42 -4.20
CA GLY A 84 14.05 22.21 -4.31
C GLY A 84 13.40 20.97 -3.69
N GLU A 85 12.77 21.10 -2.51
CA GLU A 85 12.05 20.00 -1.88
C GLU A 85 10.84 19.55 -2.70
N ARG A 86 10.10 20.50 -3.29
CA ARG A 86 8.99 20.20 -4.19
C ARG A 86 9.42 19.52 -5.49
N GLU A 87 10.53 19.97 -6.08
CA GLU A 87 11.13 19.30 -7.23
C GLU A 87 11.51 17.85 -6.90
N ARG A 88 12.13 17.61 -5.73
CA ARG A 88 12.42 16.25 -5.27
C ARG A 88 11.16 15.39 -5.14
N TRP A 89 10.06 15.96 -4.64
CA TRP A 89 8.78 15.25 -4.56
C TRP A 89 8.23 14.90 -5.95
N TRP A 90 8.30 15.83 -6.91
CA TRP A 90 7.93 15.54 -8.30
C TRP A 90 8.76 14.41 -8.91
N GLN A 91 10.07 14.38 -8.64
CA GLN A 91 10.95 13.29 -9.08
C GLN A 91 10.55 11.95 -8.45
N GLN A 92 10.22 11.91 -7.16
CA GLN A 92 9.74 10.68 -6.50
C GLN A 92 8.44 10.16 -7.11
N LEU A 93 7.56 11.07 -7.53
CA LEU A 93 6.29 10.75 -8.17
C LEU A 93 6.50 10.24 -9.62
N ASP A 94 7.40 10.87 -10.37
CA ASP A 94 7.85 10.39 -11.69
C ASP A 94 8.49 9.00 -11.60
N GLU A 95 9.42 8.79 -10.67
CA GLU A 95 10.06 7.50 -10.41
C GLU A 95 9.04 6.42 -10.06
N SER A 96 8.09 6.73 -9.17
CA SER A 96 7.09 5.75 -8.73
C SER A 96 6.14 5.36 -9.86
N THR A 97 5.67 6.33 -10.64
CA THR A 97 4.77 6.04 -11.77
C THR A 97 5.49 5.32 -12.91
N ARG A 98 6.78 5.63 -13.16
CA ARG A 98 7.62 4.89 -14.09
C ARG A 98 7.80 3.44 -13.63
N TRP A 99 8.14 3.23 -12.37
CA TRP A 99 8.30 1.87 -11.82
C TRP A 99 7.02 1.04 -11.98
N LEU A 100 5.85 1.64 -11.69
CA LEU A 100 4.56 0.96 -11.84
C LEU A 100 4.34 0.48 -13.28
N ILE A 101 4.52 1.34 -14.29
CA ILE A 101 4.27 0.93 -15.67
C ILE A 101 5.29 -0.11 -16.15
N ASP A 102 6.57 0.04 -15.79
CA ASP A 102 7.64 -0.85 -16.24
C ASP A 102 7.56 -2.25 -15.59
N ASN A 103 6.97 -2.36 -14.40
CA ASN A 103 6.90 -3.60 -13.62
C ASN A 103 5.49 -4.23 -13.62
N VAL A 104 4.59 -3.76 -14.48
CA VAL A 104 3.18 -4.21 -14.48
C VAL A 104 3.03 -5.72 -14.63
N GLY A 105 3.84 -6.37 -15.47
CA GLY A 105 3.81 -7.82 -15.62
C GLY A 105 4.19 -8.58 -14.34
N THR A 106 5.10 -8.01 -13.55
CA THR A 106 5.63 -8.62 -12.32
C THR A 106 4.58 -8.60 -11.21
N TYR A 107 4.00 -7.44 -10.90
CA TYR A 107 3.04 -7.34 -9.80
C TYR A 107 1.59 -7.63 -10.24
N ALA A 108 1.18 -7.39 -11.48
CA ALA A 108 -0.19 -7.69 -11.89
C ALA A 108 -0.40 -9.22 -11.94
N GLY A 109 0.59 -9.98 -12.38
CA GLY A 109 0.55 -11.45 -12.29
C GLY A 109 0.47 -12.00 -10.85
N SER A 110 0.89 -11.20 -9.86
CA SER A 110 0.78 -11.52 -8.44
C SER A 110 -0.65 -11.31 -7.87
N CYS A 111 -1.51 -10.60 -8.62
CA CYS A 111 -2.84 -10.20 -8.18
C CYS A 111 -3.93 -11.10 -8.81
N ALA A 112 -4.34 -12.17 -8.13
CA ALA A 112 -5.59 -12.87 -8.47
C ALA A 112 -6.77 -12.19 -7.76
N PRO A 113 -7.96 -11.98 -8.39
CA PRO A 113 -8.44 -12.43 -9.72
C PRO A 113 -8.14 -11.48 -10.91
N GLN A 114 -8.43 -11.93 -12.16
CA GLN A 114 -8.20 -11.22 -13.43
C GLN A 114 -8.68 -9.76 -13.45
N THR A 115 -9.77 -9.44 -12.74
CA THR A 115 -10.27 -8.08 -12.61
C THR A 115 -9.27 -7.16 -11.92
N LEU A 116 -8.57 -7.64 -10.88
CA LEU A 116 -7.51 -6.88 -10.23
C LEU A 116 -6.32 -6.66 -11.16
N ILE A 117 -5.97 -7.64 -12.00
CA ILE A 117 -4.91 -7.49 -13.01
C ILE A 117 -5.24 -6.30 -13.93
N GLN A 118 -6.45 -6.27 -14.49
CA GLN A 118 -6.90 -5.19 -15.37
C GLN A 118 -6.88 -3.83 -14.65
N PHE A 119 -7.36 -3.77 -13.41
CA PHE A 119 -7.32 -2.55 -12.61
C PHE A 119 -5.89 -2.06 -12.37
N ALA A 120 -4.96 -2.96 -12.03
CA ALA A 120 -3.57 -2.58 -11.76
C ALA A 120 -2.87 -2.05 -13.02
N VAL A 121 -3.14 -2.67 -14.18
CA VAL A 121 -2.61 -2.25 -15.48
C VAL A 121 -3.17 -0.88 -15.87
N GLN A 122 -4.50 -0.71 -15.79
CA GLN A 122 -5.15 0.55 -16.13
C GLN A 122 -4.70 1.69 -15.22
N TYR A 123 -4.60 1.42 -13.91
CA TYR A 123 -4.10 2.40 -12.95
C TYR A 123 -2.68 2.85 -13.28
N ALA A 124 -1.74 1.92 -13.50
CA ALA A 124 -0.35 2.27 -13.81
C ALA A 124 -0.23 3.09 -15.10
N GLY A 125 -0.96 2.72 -16.15
CA GLY A 125 -1.00 3.48 -17.40
C GLY A 125 -1.57 4.89 -17.21
N ASN A 126 -2.73 5.01 -16.55
CA ASN A 126 -3.37 6.29 -16.30
C ASN A 126 -2.52 7.20 -15.41
N ALA A 127 -1.95 6.66 -14.33
CA ALA A 127 -1.06 7.42 -13.44
C ALA A 127 0.14 7.97 -14.22
N ARG A 128 0.79 7.14 -15.07
CA ARG A 128 1.92 7.59 -15.88
C ARG A 128 1.53 8.69 -16.87
N ILE A 129 0.39 8.55 -17.54
CA ILE A 129 -0.11 9.55 -18.49
C ILE A 129 -0.39 10.88 -17.79
N VAL A 130 -0.96 10.86 -16.57
CA VAL A 130 -1.22 12.10 -15.81
C VAL A 130 0.08 12.83 -15.49
N VAL A 131 1.13 12.12 -15.06
CA VAL A 131 2.45 12.72 -14.79
C VAL A 131 3.05 13.37 -16.03
N LEU A 132 2.98 12.69 -17.17
CA LEU A 132 3.52 13.15 -18.45
C LEU A 132 2.70 14.26 -19.12
N SER A 133 1.43 14.44 -18.73
CA SER A 133 0.55 15.42 -19.37
C SER A 133 1.04 16.86 -19.17
N GLU A 134 0.64 17.78 -20.05
CA GLU A 134 0.95 19.23 -19.91
C GLU A 134 0.00 19.96 -18.92
N ARG A 135 -0.77 19.21 -18.12
CA ARG A 135 -1.72 19.78 -17.17
C ARG A 135 -1.00 20.53 -16.04
N GLU A 136 -1.71 21.47 -15.43
CA GLU A 136 -1.24 22.16 -14.25
C GLU A 136 -0.91 21.16 -13.12
N GLU A 137 0.16 21.44 -12.37
CA GLU A 137 0.63 20.65 -11.23
C GLU A 137 -0.49 20.29 -10.25
N ALA A 138 -1.29 21.28 -9.83
CA ALA A 138 -2.40 21.06 -8.89
C ALA A 138 -3.42 20.06 -9.42
N THR A 139 -3.77 20.18 -10.71
CA THR A 139 -4.69 19.27 -11.39
C THR A 139 -4.12 17.85 -11.49
N LYS A 140 -2.83 17.70 -11.80
CA LYS A 140 -2.17 16.38 -11.83
C LYS A 140 -2.25 15.71 -10.48
N VAL A 141 -1.94 16.44 -9.41
CA VAL A 141 -1.91 15.91 -8.04
C VAL A 141 -3.31 15.48 -7.60
N GLU A 142 -4.34 16.29 -7.87
CA GLU A 142 -5.73 15.95 -7.58
C GLU A 142 -6.16 14.65 -8.29
N ILE A 143 -5.90 14.55 -9.59
CA ILE A 143 -6.26 13.37 -10.38
C ILE A 143 -5.50 12.13 -9.90
N LEU A 144 -4.21 12.26 -9.60
CA LEU A 144 -3.42 11.13 -9.09
C LEU A 144 -3.95 10.63 -7.75
N LEU A 145 -4.39 11.52 -6.85
CA LEU A 145 -5.04 11.10 -5.61
C LEU A 145 -6.39 10.43 -5.87
N ALA A 146 -7.22 11.01 -6.72
CA ALA A 146 -8.51 10.46 -7.11
C ALA A 146 -8.39 9.07 -7.75
N LEU A 147 -7.31 8.81 -8.49
CA LEU A 147 -6.99 7.50 -9.05
C LEU A 147 -6.41 6.54 -8.00
N THR A 148 -5.48 7.02 -7.17
CA THR A 148 -4.69 6.15 -6.28
C THR A 148 -5.48 5.66 -5.07
N VAL A 149 -6.25 6.53 -4.41
CA VAL A 149 -6.96 6.20 -3.16
C VAL A 149 -7.96 5.05 -3.33
N PRO A 150 -8.83 5.04 -4.37
CA PRO A 150 -9.75 3.93 -4.57
C PRO A 150 -9.04 2.61 -4.87
N VAL A 151 -7.97 2.65 -5.65
CA VAL A 151 -7.18 1.45 -5.99
C VAL A 151 -6.49 0.92 -4.74
N GLN A 152 -5.91 1.78 -3.89
CA GLN A 152 -5.32 1.34 -2.62
C GLN A 152 -6.37 0.66 -1.74
N ARG A 153 -7.57 1.25 -1.63
CA ARG A 153 -8.67 0.64 -0.88
C ARG A 153 -9.10 -0.70 -1.46
N GLN A 154 -9.15 -0.84 -2.78
CA GLN A 154 -9.53 -2.11 -3.41
C GLN A 154 -8.48 -3.21 -3.25
N PHE A 155 -7.18 -2.85 -3.32
CA PHE A 155 -6.08 -3.81 -3.25
C PHE A 155 -5.65 -4.14 -1.82
N PHE A 156 -5.80 -3.20 -0.89
CA PHE A 156 -5.25 -3.30 0.47
C PHE A 156 -6.30 -3.03 1.57
N GLY A 157 -7.54 -2.67 1.22
CA GLY A 157 -8.55 -2.20 2.18
C GLY A 157 -9.58 -3.22 2.69
N TRP A 158 -9.27 -4.52 2.78
CA TRP A 158 -10.15 -5.52 3.44
C TRP A 158 -9.85 -5.61 4.96
N PRO A 159 -10.83 -5.97 5.85
CA PRO A 159 -11.02 -5.38 7.16
C PRO A 159 -10.30 -6.12 8.29
N THR A 160 -8.99 -6.31 8.23
CA THR A 160 -8.24 -6.73 9.44
C THR A 160 -8.13 -5.63 10.48
N SER A 161 -8.47 -4.38 10.14
CA SER A 161 -8.64 -3.28 11.11
C SER A 161 -9.95 -3.35 11.90
N ALA A 162 -10.87 -4.29 11.61
CA ALA A 162 -12.09 -4.49 12.40
C ALA A 162 -11.86 -5.29 13.70
N ALA A 163 -10.63 -5.75 13.97
CA ALA A 163 -10.29 -6.45 15.21
C ALA A 163 -9.97 -5.52 16.39
N SER A 164 -9.96 -4.19 16.22
CA SER A 164 -10.08 -3.28 17.37
C SER A 164 -11.56 -2.98 17.60
N PRO A 165 -12.21 -3.53 18.65
CA PRO A 165 -13.53 -3.04 19.03
C PRO A 165 -13.43 -1.52 19.24
N PRO A 166 -14.44 -0.73 18.81
CA PRO A 166 -14.46 0.69 19.09
C PRO A 166 -14.32 0.88 20.61
N PRO A 167 -13.53 1.87 21.09
CA PRO A 167 -13.46 2.16 22.52
C PRO A 167 -14.87 2.49 23.02
N ARG A 168 -15.50 1.53 23.71
CA ARG A 168 -16.72 1.79 24.48
C ARG A 168 -16.33 2.75 25.58
N ASN A 169 -16.93 3.94 25.53
CA ASN A 169 -16.96 4.96 26.58
C ASN A 169 -15.74 5.90 26.66
N ALA A 170 -15.68 6.85 25.72
CA ALA A 170 -15.36 8.23 26.09
C ALA A 170 -16.68 8.97 26.29
N VAL A 171 -17.30 8.76 27.45
CA VAL A 171 -18.39 9.61 27.93
C VAL A 171 -17.77 10.98 28.19
N ILE A 172 -17.93 11.91 27.25
CA ILE A 172 -17.62 13.31 27.48
C ILE A 172 -18.74 13.85 28.39
N HIS A 173 -18.54 13.71 29.70
CA HIS A 173 -19.30 14.47 30.68
C HIS A 173 -18.88 15.93 30.58
N GLY A 174 -19.85 16.80 30.32
CA GLY A 174 -19.76 18.21 30.73
C GLY A 174 -19.83 19.24 29.60
N ALA A 175 -21.02 19.46 29.05
CA ALA A 175 -21.38 20.77 28.50
C ALA A 175 -22.48 21.35 29.40
N PRO A 176 -22.25 22.46 30.12
CA PRO A 176 -23.26 23.08 30.96
C PRO A 176 -24.33 23.78 30.11
N ALA A 177 -25.58 23.48 30.44
CA ALA A 177 -26.77 24.10 29.85
C ALA A 177 -26.81 25.60 30.16
N ILE A 178 -26.65 26.43 29.12
CA ILE A 178 -26.91 27.87 29.21
C ILE A 178 -28.43 28.07 29.23
N THR A 179 -28.95 28.30 30.42
CA THR A 179 -30.34 28.68 30.68
C THR A 179 -30.54 30.12 30.22
N ARG A 180 -31.14 30.35 29.04
CA ARG A 180 -31.52 31.70 28.60
C ARG A 180 -32.84 32.08 29.27
N ARG A 181 -32.71 32.75 30.41
CA ARG A 181 -33.78 33.38 31.20
C ARG A 181 -34.42 34.51 30.37
N GLY A 182 -35.74 34.44 30.19
CA GLY A 182 -36.52 35.56 29.67
C GLY A 182 -36.54 36.74 30.65
N ALA A 183 -36.52 37.96 30.10
CA ALA A 183 -36.91 39.16 30.80
C ALA A 183 -37.71 40.04 29.82
N SER A 184 -39.02 40.04 30.04
CA SER A 184 -39.98 41.05 29.63
C SER A 184 -39.68 42.36 30.36
N LYS A 185 -39.83 43.52 29.68
CA LYS A 185 -40.62 44.67 30.13
C LYS A 185 -40.56 45.84 29.15
N ASN A 186 -41.77 46.32 28.85
CA ASN A 186 -42.23 47.65 28.40
C ASN A 186 -41.73 48.22 27.07
#